data_AF-A0A3C0IC15-F1
#
_entry.id   AF-A0A3C0IC15-F1
#
_cell.length_a   1.000
_cell.length_b   1.000
_cell.length_c   1.000
_cell.angle_alpha   90.00
_cell.angle_beta   90.00
_cell.angle_gamma   90.00
#
_symmetry.space_group_name_H-M   'P 1'
#
loop_
_entity.id
_entity.type
_entity.pdbx_description
1 polymer ?
#
loop_
_entity_poly.entity_id
_entity_poly.type
_entity_poly.pdbx_seq_one_letter_code
_entity_poly.pdbx_strand_id
1 'polypeptide(L)'
;MKNLLEPTPYQEILQRIELLQPHSARLWGKMSVAQMLAHCQVPIQVALGDVRSTRSWLGYLLGPLVRSMLTSDKPLSAGSPTDAHFIVKEERNFEMEREKLKNLIHRLHTADTKDMTGRIHPFFGRLTAEQWGKGTYKHLDHHLRQFGV
;
A
#
# COMPACT_ATOMS: atom_id res chain seq x y z
N MET A 1 4.54 -14.31 4.91
CA MET A 1 4.50 -12.84 4.78
C MET A 1 3.61 -12.26 5.88
N LYS A 2 3.99 -11.12 6.46
CA LYS A 2 3.23 -10.45 7.53
C LYS A 2 1.91 -9.88 7.00
N ASN A 3 0.91 -9.78 7.86
CA ASN A 3 -0.44 -9.33 7.54
C ASN A 3 -0.79 -8.09 8.37
N LEU A 4 -1.16 -6.99 7.71
CA LEU A 4 -1.48 -5.72 8.37
C LEU A 4 -2.73 -5.76 9.26
N LEU A 5 -3.59 -6.77 9.08
CA LEU A 5 -4.74 -6.98 9.95
C LEU A 5 -4.35 -7.54 11.32
N GLU A 6 -3.12 -8.03 11.48
CA GLU A 6 -2.60 -8.51 12.76
C GLU A 6 -2.00 -7.35 13.58
N PRO A 7 -2.10 -7.35 14.93
CA PRO A 7 -1.61 -6.25 15.77
C PRO A 7 -0.12 -5.96 15.62
N THR A 8 0.74 -7.00 15.55
CA THR A 8 2.19 -6.80 15.51
C THR A 8 2.67 -6.15 14.20
N PRO A 9 2.31 -6.64 13.00
CA PRO A 9 2.68 -5.97 11.75
C PRO A 9 2.07 -4.56 11.61
N TYR A 10 0.86 -4.35 12.15
CA TYR A 10 0.24 -3.02 12.22
C TYR A 10 1.11 -2.03 13.01
N GLN A 11 1.51 -2.39 14.24
CA GLN A 11 2.35 -1.54 15.08
C GLN A 11 3.72 -1.28 14.46
N GLU A 12 4.34 -2.31 13.87
CA GLU A 12 5.62 -2.19 13.18
C GLU A 12 5.58 -1.15 12.05
N ILE A 13 4.54 -1.18 11.20
CA ILE A 13 4.40 -0.22 10.11
C ILE A 13 4.22 1.20 10.66
N LEU A 14 3.41 1.39 11.71
CA LEU A 14 3.24 2.70 12.31
C LEU A 14 4.56 3.25 12.88
N GLN A 15 5.32 2.42 13.60
CA GLN A 15 6.62 2.80 14.14
C GLN A 15 7.61 3.22 13.03
N ARG A 16 7.64 2.49 11.91
CA ARG A 16 8.49 2.83 10.77
C ARG A 16 8.07 4.14 10.10
N ILE A 17 6.77 4.43 10.03
CA ILE A 17 6.26 5.71 9.52
C ILE A 17 6.72 6.88 10.41
N GLU A 18 6.78 6.70 11.73
CA GLU A 18 7.26 7.74 12.66
C GLU A 18 8.75 8.08 12.49
N LEU A 19 9.55 7.16 11.94
CA LEU A 19 10.96 7.42 11.65
C LEU A 19 11.18 8.33 10.42
N LEU A 20 10.14 8.53 9.60
CA LEU A 20 10.22 9.42 8.44
C LEU A 20 10.28 10.88 8.88
N GLN A 21 11.02 11.68 8.11
CA GLN A 21 11.18 13.13 8.28
C GLN A 21 10.79 13.84 6.98
N PRO A 22 10.41 15.13 7.01
CA PRO A 22 10.05 15.89 5.81
C PRO A 22 11.10 15.86 4.69
N HIS A 23 12.37 15.73 5.06
CA HIS A 23 13.52 15.66 4.16
C HIS A 23 14.13 14.26 4.04
N SER A 24 13.41 13.19 4.42
CA SER A 24 13.92 11.81 4.27
C SER A 24 14.32 11.55 2.81
N ALA A 25 15.59 11.20 2.61
CA ALA A 25 16.13 10.92 1.30
C ALA A 25 15.71 9.52 0.85
N ARG A 26 15.22 9.41 -0.39
CA ARG A 26 14.91 8.14 -1.02
C ARG A 26 16.21 7.43 -1.44
N LEU A 27 16.27 6.12 -1.23
CA LEU A 27 17.32 5.23 -1.72
C LEU A 27 17.10 4.84 -3.19
N TRP A 28 15.83 4.76 -3.62
CA TRP A 28 15.45 4.54 -5.03
C TRP A 28 14.15 5.26 -5.39
N GLY A 29 13.77 5.23 -6.66
CA GLY A 29 12.56 5.87 -7.18
C GLY A 29 12.70 7.38 -7.34
N LYS A 30 11.58 8.07 -7.57
CA LYS A 30 11.55 9.51 -7.89
C LYS A 30 10.68 10.36 -6.97
N MET A 31 9.67 9.78 -6.32
CA MET A 31 8.76 10.51 -5.43
C MET A 31 9.48 10.99 -4.17
N SER A 32 9.15 12.20 -3.71
CA SER A 32 9.52 12.67 -2.37
C SER A 32 8.82 11.83 -1.29
N VAL A 33 9.25 11.94 -0.04
CA VAL A 33 8.63 11.21 1.08
C VAL A 33 7.15 11.57 1.23
N ALA A 34 6.77 12.85 1.09
CA ALA A 34 5.37 13.27 1.16
C ALA A 34 4.54 12.74 -0.03
N GLN A 35 5.11 12.68 -1.23
CA GLN A 35 4.47 12.07 -2.39
C GLN A 35 4.31 10.55 -2.22
N MET A 36 5.30 9.87 -1.65
CA MET A 36 5.22 8.45 -1.33
C MET A 36 4.12 8.18 -0.30
N LEU A 37 4.04 8.99 0.77
CA LEU A 37 2.97 8.86 1.78
C LEU A 37 1.59 8.98 1.13
N ALA A 38 1.39 9.97 0.26
CA ALA A 38 0.16 10.13 -0.52
C ALA A 38 -0.11 8.95 -1.47
N HIS A 39 0.92 8.45 -2.15
CA HIS A 39 0.82 7.28 -3.03
C HIS A 39 0.31 6.03 -2.28
N CYS A 40 0.86 5.77 -1.08
CA CYS A 40 0.48 4.62 -0.26
C CYS A 40 -0.99 4.66 0.21
N GLN A 41 -1.63 5.82 0.22
CA GLN A 41 -3.04 5.95 0.61
C GLN A 41 -3.98 5.29 -0.41
N VAL A 42 -3.66 5.39 -1.72
CA VAL A 42 -4.60 5.00 -2.78
C VAL A 42 -4.92 3.50 -2.74
N PRO A 43 -3.95 2.57 -2.64
CA PRO A 43 -4.27 1.15 -2.51
C PRO A 43 -5.09 0.81 -1.26
N ILE A 44 -4.89 1.55 -0.16
CA ILE A 44 -5.67 1.37 1.08
C ILE A 44 -7.09 1.88 0.89
N GLN A 45 -7.29 3.02 0.24
CA GLN A 45 -8.63 3.53 -0.09
C GLN A 45 -9.40 2.56 -0.99
N VAL A 46 -8.72 1.93 -1.96
CA VAL A 46 -9.32 0.86 -2.77
C VAL A 46 -9.67 -0.35 -1.91
N ALA A 47 -8.76 -0.77 -1.02
CA ALA A 47 -9.00 -1.86 -0.08
C ALA A 47 -10.18 -1.56 0.86
N LEU A 48 -10.39 -0.30 1.24
CA LEU A 48 -11.48 0.21 2.08
C LEU A 48 -12.78 0.48 1.29
N GLY A 49 -12.73 0.48 -0.04
CA GLY A 49 -13.88 0.79 -0.90
C GLY A 49 -14.18 2.29 -1.04
N ASP A 50 -13.36 3.16 -0.47
CA ASP A 50 -13.46 4.62 -0.58
C ASP A 50 -13.25 5.09 -2.03
N VAL A 51 -12.38 4.39 -2.76
CA VAL A 51 -12.09 4.65 -4.18
C VAL A 51 -12.43 3.42 -5.00
N ARG A 52 -13.27 3.62 -6.02
CA ARG A 52 -13.52 2.61 -7.05
C ARG A 52 -12.56 2.83 -8.21
N SER A 53 -11.90 1.77 -8.64
CA SER A 53 -11.05 1.78 -9.83
C SER A 53 -11.45 0.62 -10.73
N THR A 54 -11.50 0.89 -12.04
CA THR A 54 -11.85 -0.11 -13.04
C THR A 54 -10.71 -1.11 -13.18
N ARG A 55 -11.06 -2.39 -13.25
CA ARG A 55 -10.06 -3.45 -13.39
C ARG A 55 -9.40 -3.34 -14.77
N SER A 56 -8.07 -3.32 -14.80
CA SER A 56 -7.33 -3.20 -16.06
C SER A 56 -7.46 -4.47 -16.91
N TRP A 57 -7.44 -4.35 -18.24
CA TRP A 57 -7.52 -5.50 -19.15
C TRP A 57 -6.38 -6.51 -18.88
N LEU A 58 -5.17 -6.02 -18.61
CA LEU A 58 -4.03 -6.83 -18.16
C LEU A 58 -4.30 -7.49 -16.81
N GLY A 59 -4.92 -6.78 -15.88
CA GLY A 59 -5.32 -7.32 -14.57
C GLY A 59 -6.36 -8.43 -14.69
N TYR A 60 -7.25 -8.38 -15.70
CA TYR A 60 -8.16 -9.49 -16.00
C TYR A 60 -7.40 -10.76 -16.39
N LEU A 61 -6.42 -10.64 -17.28
CA LEU A 61 -5.66 -11.77 -17.83
C LEU A 61 -4.61 -12.32 -16.86
N LEU A 62 -3.80 -11.43 -16.26
CA LEU A 62 -2.62 -11.82 -15.47
C LEU A 62 -2.86 -11.78 -13.96
N GLY A 63 -3.82 -10.99 -13.49
CA GLY A 63 -4.07 -10.77 -12.06
C GLY A 63 -4.20 -12.07 -11.24
N PRO A 64 -4.97 -13.09 -11.68
CA PRO A 64 -5.05 -14.37 -10.98
C PRO A 64 -3.71 -15.13 -10.94
N LEU A 65 -2.93 -15.09 -12.03
CA LEU A 65 -1.66 -15.81 -12.14
C LEU A 65 -0.58 -15.24 -11.21
N VAL A 66 -0.56 -13.92 -11.04
CA VAL A 66 0.45 -13.24 -10.20
C VAL A 66 -0.05 -12.86 -8.81
N ARG A 67 -1.26 -13.29 -8.40
CA ARG A 67 -1.82 -12.98 -7.07
C ARG A 67 -0.96 -13.50 -5.92
N SER A 68 -0.25 -14.60 -6.13
CA SER A 68 0.71 -15.16 -5.15
C SER A 68 1.84 -14.17 -4.82
N MET A 69 2.10 -13.16 -5.66
CA MET A 69 3.02 -12.07 -5.34
C MET A 69 2.57 -11.24 -4.14
N LEU A 70 1.27 -11.15 -3.84
CA LEU A 70 0.78 -10.43 -2.66
C LEU A 70 1.11 -11.18 -1.36
N THR A 71 1.13 -12.51 -1.40
CA THR A 71 1.25 -13.36 -0.21
C THR A 71 2.62 -14.01 -0.05
N SER A 72 3.47 -13.95 -1.09
CA SER A 72 4.83 -14.50 -1.03
C SER A 72 5.76 -13.68 -0.13
N ASP A 73 6.73 -14.36 0.48
CA ASP A 73 7.77 -13.74 1.31
C ASP A 73 8.84 -12.99 0.50
N LYS A 74 8.84 -13.13 -0.82
CA LYS A 74 9.80 -12.42 -1.69
C LYS A 74 9.50 -10.92 -1.69
N PRO A 75 10.43 -10.04 -1.27
CA PRO A 75 10.18 -8.60 -1.29
C PRO A 75 9.96 -8.10 -2.72
N LEU A 76 9.22 -7.00 -2.86
CA LEU A 76 9.16 -6.29 -4.14
C LEU A 76 10.54 -5.68 -4.45
N SER A 77 11.01 -5.86 -5.68
CA SER A 77 12.31 -5.39 -6.14
C SER A 77 12.43 -3.87 -6.02
N ALA A 78 13.60 -3.39 -5.60
CA ALA A 78 13.88 -1.95 -5.57
C ALA A 78 13.75 -1.36 -6.98
N GLY A 79 13.14 -0.17 -7.09
CA GLY A 79 12.97 0.53 -8.36
C GLY A 79 11.93 -0.07 -9.32
N SER A 80 11.11 -1.04 -8.90
CA SER A 80 9.98 -1.50 -9.71
C SER A 80 9.08 -0.33 -10.13
N PRO A 81 8.63 -0.29 -11.39
CA PRO A 81 7.84 0.83 -11.88
C PRO A 81 6.50 0.91 -11.14
N THR A 82 6.18 2.11 -10.66
CA THR A 82 4.85 2.45 -10.20
C THR A 82 3.94 2.63 -11.41
N ASP A 83 2.70 2.15 -11.32
CA ASP A 83 1.68 2.46 -12.32
C ASP A 83 1.56 3.98 -12.48
N ALA A 84 1.57 4.47 -13.73
CA ALA A 84 1.56 5.89 -14.03
C ALA A 84 0.34 6.61 -13.42
N HIS A 85 -0.77 5.91 -13.24
CA HIS A 85 -1.99 6.45 -12.63
C HIS A 85 -1.87 6.67 -11.11
N PHE A 86 -0.90 6.04 -10.45
CA PHE A 86 -0.66 6.21 -9.02
C PHE A 86 0.55 7.08 -8.69
N ILE A 87 1.20 7.67 -9.71
CA ILE A 87 2.30 8.62 -9.49
C ILE A 87 1.74 9.95 -9.01
N VAL A 88 2.15 10.36 -7.81
CA VAL A 88 1.83 11.69 -7.27
C VAL A 88 2.86 12.69 -7.79
N LYS A 89 2.42 13.63 -8.63
CA LYS A 89 3.30 14.64 -9.23
C LYS A 89 3.27 15.97 -8.49
N GLU A 90 2.14 16.29 -7.87
CA GLU A 90 2.01 17.55 -7.13
C GLU A 90 2.84 17.52 -5.86
N GLU A 91 3.20 18.72 -5.38
CA GLU A 91 3.77 18.89 -4.06
C GLU A 91 2.75 18.49 -2.98
N ARG A 92 3.25 17.91 -1.89
CA ARG A 92 2.43 17.39 -0.80
C ARG A 92 3.00 17.85 0.53
N ASN A 93 2.12 18.18 1.47
CA ASN A 93 2.52 18.52 2.84
C ASN A 93 2.82 17.22 3.61
N PHE A 94 4.05 17.07 4.07
CA PHE A 94 4.51 15.85 4.75
C PHE A 94 3.63 15.47 5.95
N GLU A 95 3.39 16.41 6.86
CA GLU A 95 2.68 16.12 8.11
C GLU A 95 1.23 15.70 7.84
N MET A 96 0.56 16.41 6.93
CA MET A 96 -0.80 16.07 6.52
C MET A 96 -0.88 14.68 5.89
N GLU A 97 0.04 14.34 4.97
CA GLU A 97 0.01 13.04 4.30
C GLU A 97 0.42 11.89 5.23
N ARG A 98 1.28 12.15 6.23
CA ARG A 98 1.64 11.20 7.29
C ARG A 98 0.42 10.83 8.13
N GLU A 99 -0.29 11.82 8.64
CA GLU A 99 -1.47 11.58 9.47
C GLU A 99 -2.63 10.97 8.68
N LYS A 100 -2.85 11.38 7.43
CA LYS A 100 -3.83 10.71 6.54
C LYS A 100 -3.51 9.23 6.34
N LEU A 101 -2.25 8.91 6.07
CA LEU A 101 -1.84 7.52 5.86
C LEU A 101 -2.02 6.70 7.14
N LYS A 102 -1.58 7.19 8.31
CA LYS A 102 -1.78 6.51 9.60
C LYS A 102 -3.25 6.24 9.90
N ASN A 103 -4.12 7.22 9.64
CA ASN A 103 -5.56 7.07 9.81
C ASN A 103 -6.14 6.00 8.87
N LEU A 104 -5.70 5.93 7.62
CA LEU A 104 -6.14 4.90 6.66
C LEU A 104 -5.66 3.50 7.07
N ILE A 105 -4.42 3.38 7.54
CA ILE A 105 -3.88 2.12 8.07
C ILE A 105 -4.70 1.66 9.28
N HIS A 106 -5.03 2.57 10.20
CA HIS A 106 -5.87 2.24 11.35
C HIS A 106 -7.26 1.77 10.93
N ARG A 107 -7.93 2.50 10.01
CA ARG A 107 -9.24 2.11 9.46
C ARG A 107 -9.21 0.73 8.81
N LEU A 108 -8.14 0.41 8.08
CA LEU A 108 -7.98 -0.91 7.46
C LEU A 108 -7.77 -2.00 8.51
N HIS A 109 -6.94 -1.75 9.52
CA HIS A 109 -6.67 -2.70 10.61
C HIS A 109 -7.93 -3.04 11.41
N THR A 110 -8.81 -2.07 11.63
CA THR A 110 -10.05 -2.24 12.40
C THR A 110 -11.28 -2.55 11.53
N ALA A 111 -11.12 -2.75 10.23
CA ALA A 111 -12.23 -3.02 9.32
C ALA A 111 -12.82 -4.42 9.55
N ASP A 112 -14.14 -4.58 9.35
CA ASP A 112 -14.74 -5.91 9.29
C ASP A 112 -14.23 -6.64 8.04
N THR A 113 -13.53 -7.76 8.26
CA THR A 113 -12.99 -8.60 7.18
C THR A 113 -14.05 -9.11 6.20
N LYS A 114 -15.32 -9.19 6.61
CA LYS A 114 -16.44 -9.55 5.74
C LYS A 114 -16.65 -8.52 4.62
N ASP A 115 -16.55 -7.23 4.95
CA ASP A 115 -16.72 -6.15 3.97
C ASP A 115 -15.57 -6.10 2.95
N MET A 116 -14.39 -6.59 3.35
CA MET A 116 -13.22 -6.65 2.49
C MET A 116 -13.28 -7.81 1.48
N THR A 117 -13.88 -8.94 1.88
CA THR A 117 -13.83 -10.22 1.15
C THR A 117 -14.65 -10.21 -0.17
N GLY A 118 -15.34 -9.12 -0.49
CA GLY A 118 -16.04 -8.92 -1.77
C GLY A 118 -15.37 -7.93 -2.73
N ARG A 119 -14.35 -7.18 -2.28
CA ARG A 119 -13.80 -6.04 -3.02
C ARG A 119 -12.91 -6.49 -4.18
N ILE A 120 -12.99 -5.75 -5.28
CA ILE A 120 -12.25 -6.04 -6.51
C ILE A 120 -11.03 -5.13 -6.56
N HIS A 121 -9.84 -5.75 -6.49
CA HIS A 121 -8.59 -5.06 -6.75
C HIS A 121 -8.45 -4.76 -8.26
N PRO A 122 -8.05 -3.52 -8.66
CA PRO A 122 -7.94 -3.11 -10.07
C PRO A 122 -6.99 -3.95 -10.91
N PHE A 123 -5.94 -4.50 -10.31
CA PHE A 123 -5.07 -5.49 -10.95
C PHE A 123 -5.42 -6.95 -10.60
N PHE A 124 -5.40 -7.33 -9.31
CA PHE A 124 -5.48 -8.75 -8.89
C PHE A 124 -6.91 -9.35 -8.85
N GLY A 125 -7.95 -8.56 -9.12
CA GLY A 125 -9.34 -9.01 -9.04
C GLY A 125 -9.83 -9.19 -7.61
N ARG A 126 -10.77 -10.11 -7.37
CA ARG A 126 -11.30 -10.38 -6.02
C ARG A 126 -10.19 -10.91 -5.11
N LEU A 127 -10.04 -10.28 -3.94
CA LEU A 127 -9.09 -10.67 -2.92
C LEU A 127 -9.82 -11.02 -1.61
N THR A 128 -9.27 -11.97 -0.85
CA THR A 128 -9.69 -12.20 0.54
C THR A 128 -9.20 -11.07 1.44
N ALA A 129 -9.78 -10.90 2.63
CA ALA A 129 -9.28 -9.95 3.62
C ALA A 129 -7.79 -10.18 3.95
N GLU A 130 -7.36 -11.44 4.07
CA GLU A 130 -5.97 -11.80 4.28
C GLU A 130 -5.05 -11.35 3.13
N GLN A 131 -5.50 -11.49 1.88
CA GLN A 131 -4.73 -11.04 0.71
C GLN A 131 -4.63 -9.52 0.66
N TRP A 132 -5.69 -8.80 1.02
CA TRP A 132 -5.65 -7.36 1.19
C TRP A 132 -4.64 -6.96 2.26
N GLY A 133 -4.73 -7.55 3.46
CA GLY A 133 -3.84 -7.23 4.57
C GLY A 133 -2.37 -7.54 4.31
N LYS A 134 -2.06 -8.69 3.70
CA LYS A 134 -0.69 -9.04 3.27
C LYS A 134 -0.18 -8.15 2.13
N GLY A 135 -1.03 -7.88 1.15
CA GLY A 135 -0.71 -7.01 0.01
C GLY A 135 -0.40 -5.58 0.45
N THR A 136 -1.23 -5.01 1.33
CA THR A 136 -1.01 -3.68 1.89
C THR A 136 0.25 -3.63 2.75
N TYR A 137 0.48 -4.61 3.62
CA TYR A 137 1.72 -4.69 4.40
C TYR A 137 2.94 -4.67 3.46
N LYS A 138 2.93 -5.52 2.43
CA LYS A 138 4.03 -5.65 1.48
C LYS A 138 4.28 -4.38 0.67
N HIS A 139 3.22 -3.67 0.29
CA HIS A 139 3.31 -2.39 -0.41
C HIS A 139 3.90 -1.29 0.47
N LEU A 140 3.42 -1.18 1.72
CA LEU A 140 3.97 -0.24 2.70
C LEU A 140 5.43 -0.57 3.03
N ASP A 141 5.77 -1.84 3.25
CA ASP A 141 7.14 -2.28 3.49
C ASP A 141 8.09 -1.88 2.35
N HIS A 142 7.67 -2.07 1.09
CA HIS A 142 8.47 -1.67 -0.06
C HIS A 142 8.78 -0.16 -0.03
N HIS A 143 7.79 0.67 0.24
CA HIS A 143 7.95 2.12 0.26
C HIS A 143 8.64 2.65 1.52
N LEU A 144 8.53 1.97 2.66
CA LEU A 144 9.29 2.31 3.85
C LEU A 144 10.79 1.99 3.65
N ARG A 145 11.11 0.81 3.11
CA ARG A 145 12.48 0.46 2.74
C ARG A 145 13.07 1.41 1.68
N GLN A 146 12.24 1.98 0.81
CA GLN A 146 12.66 3.00 -0.16
C GLN A 146 13.30 4.22 0.54
N PHE A 147 12.93 4.50 1.80
CA PHE A 147 13.49 5.59 2.60
C PHE A 147 14.37 5.09 3.75
N GLY A 148 14.74 3.81 3.73
CA GLY A 148 15.65 3.22 4.71
C GLY A 148 15.05 2.95 6.09
N VAL A 149 13.72 2.96 6.21
CA VAL A 149 12.99 2.66 7.46
C VAL A 149 12.21 1.37 7.38
#